data_AF-A0A4D9DTV8-F1
#
_entry.id   AF-A0A4D9DTV8-F1
#
_cell.length_a   1.000
_cell.length_b   1.000
_cell.length_c   1.000
_cell.angle_alpha   90.00
_cell.angle_beta   90.00
_cell.angle_gamma   90.00
#
_symmetry.space_group_name_H-M   'P 1'
#
loop_
_entity.id
_entity.type
_entity.pdbx_description
1 polymer ?
#
loop_
_entity_poly.entity_id
_entity_poly.type
_entity_poly.pdbx_seq_one_letter_code
_entity_poly.pdbx_strand_id
1 'polypeptide(L)'
;MEMHGAVHQAIVQLNIRDDRMRFTWSIPNRQAMLAETALKSDIMDGHGWIDKYAQQDLKKGLHLYGTDGNIGLTNAWSIIQTDFRCCGVSNYTDWFDVYNTTRVPDSCCLEFSENCGLHSPGTWWKAPCYETVKIWLQENLLAVGIFALCTALVQILGLTFAMTMYCQVVKADTYCA
;
A
#
# COMPACT_ATOMS: atom_id res chain seq x y z
N MET A 1 11.93 -5.66 0.98
CA MET A 1 11.45 -6.32 2.23
C MET A 1 10.64 -5.27 2.98
N GLU A 2 9.44 -5.62 3.45
CA GLU A 2 8.44 -4.71 4.06
C GLU A 2 7.64 -3.78 3.13
N MET A 3 7.14 -4.32 2.01
CA MET A 3 5.91 -3.80 1.38
C MET A 3 4.87 -4.93 1.21
N HIS A 4 4.91 -5.87 2.16
CA HIS A 4 4.01 -7.02 2.33
C HIS A 4 2.99 -6.80 3.47
N GLY A 5 2.84 -5.58 3.99
CA GLY A 5 2.04 -5.30 5.19
C GLY A 5 0.55 -5.00 4.93
N ALA A 6 0.19 -4.43 3.78
CA ALA A 6 -1.18 -3.97 3.52
C ALA A 6 -2.00 -4.88 2.59
N VAL A 7 -1.33 -5.67 1.74
CA VAL A 7 -2.00 -6.71 0.92
C VAL A 7 -2.24 -7.99 1.73
N HIS A 8 -1.65 -8.07 2.93
CA HIS A 8 -1.69 -9.21 3.84
C HIS A 8 -2.63 -8.98 5.04
N GLN A 9 -3.73 -8.24 4.84
CA GLN A 9 -4.86 -8.21 5.79
C GLN A 9 -6.11 -8.93 5.23
N ALA A 10 -6.04 -9.43 3.99
CA ALA A 10 -6.95 -10.46 3.49
C ALA A 10 -6.33 -11.87 3.67
N ILE A 11 -5.65 -12.11 4.78
CA ILE A 11 -5.26 -13.46 5.18
C ILE A 11 -6.44 -14.07 5.89
N VAL A 12 -6.98 -15.14 5.32
CA VAL A 12 -7.74 -16.16 6.03
C VAL A 12 -6.99 -16.49 7.31
N GLN A 13 -7.43 -15.98 8.47
CA GLN A 13 -6.87 -16.35 9.77
C GLN A 13 -7.14 -17.85 9.97
N LEU A 14 -6.19 -18.68 9.59
CA LEU A 14 -6.18 -20.12 9.83
C LEU A 14 -5.97 -20.35 11.33
N ASN A 15 -7.04 -20.20 12.10
CA ASN A 15 -7.04 -20.61 13.50
C ASN A 15 -7.39 -22.11 13.56
N ILE A 16 -6.37 -22.97 13.55
CA ILE A 16 -6.49 -24.44 13.69
C ILE A 16 -6.80 -24.80 15.16
N ARG A 17 -7.82 -24.20 15.77
CA ARG A 17 -8.22 -24.48 17.16
C ARG A 17 -9.73 -24.65 17.37
N ASP A 18 -10.54 -24.64 16.33
CA ASP A 18 -11.98 -24.94 16.46
C ASP A 18 -12.49 -25.51 15.12
N ASP A 19 -13.01 -26.74 15.13
CA ASP A 19 -13.47 -27.56 13.99
C ASP A 19 -14.69 -26.98 13.22
N ARG A 20 -14.71 -25.66 12.98
CA ARG A 20 -15.80 -24.99 12.27
C ARG A 20 -15.24 -23.91 11.35
N MET A 21 -15.20 -24.19 10.05
CA MET A 21 -15.01 -23.18 9.00
C MET A 21 -16.12 -22.13 9.10
N ARG A 22 -15.87 -21.02 9.80
CA ARG A 22 -16.74 -19.85 9.84
C ARG A 22 -16.10 -18.75 8.99
N PHE A 23 -16.67 -18.52 7.81
CA PHE A 23 -16.46 -17.28 7.07
C PHE A 23 -17.26 -16.17 7.76
N THR A 24 -16.71 -15.58 8.81
CA THR A 24 -17.32 -14.36 9.37
C THR A 24 -16.97 -13.19 8.46
N TRP A 25 -17.84 -12.91 7.49
CA TRP A 25 -17.99 -11.54 7.01
C TRP A 25 -18.56 -10.76 8.18
N SER A 26 -17.72 -9.97 8.85
CA SER A 26 -18.24 -9.00 9.81
C SER A 26 -19.15 -8.05 9.01
N ILE A 27 -20.47 -8.23 9.11
CA ILE A 27 -21.45 -7.25 8.64
C ILE A 27 -21.07 -5.95 9.35
N PRO A 28 -20.63 -4.90 8.63
CA PRO A 28 -20.20 -3.71 9.31
C PRO A 28 -21.45 -3.06 9.93
N ASN A 29 -21.26 -2.52 11.14
CA ASN A 29 -22.29 -1.89 11.96
C ASN A 29 -23.25 -1.00 11.14
N ARG A 30 -24.50 -0.79 11.58
CA ARG A 30 -25.48 0.11 10.90
C ARG A 30 -24.89 1.51 10.55
N GLN A 31 -23.91 1.97 11.33
CA GLN A 31 -23.10 3.17 11.07
C GLN A 31 -22.28 3.12 9.75
N ALA A 32 -21.72 1.97 9.41
CA ALA A 32 -20.92 1.79 8.21
C ALA A 32 -21.76 1.75 6.93
N MET A 33 -22.98 1.19 7.00
CA MET A 33 -23.92 1.21 5.87
C MET A 33 -24.33 2.65 5.51
N LEU A 34 -24.42 3.56 6.50
CA LEU A 34 -24.65 4.98 6.27
C LEU A 34 -23.43 5.66 5.61
N ALA A 35 -22.21 5.28 6.00
CA ALA A 35 -20.98 5.75 5.36
C ALA A 35 -20.88 5.31 3.89
N GLU A 36 -21.25 4.05 3.58
CA GLU A 36 -21.30 3.55 2.20
C GLU A 36 -22.32 4.32 1.34
N THR A 37 -23.48 4.69 1.89
CA THR A 37 -24.47 5.49 1.16
C THR A 37 -24.07 6.95 0.98
N ALA A 38 -23.37 7.55 1.95
CA ALA A 38 -22.83 8.91 1.84
C ALA A 38 -21.70 8.99 0.81
N LEU A 39 -20.82 7.98 0.79
CA LEU A 39 -19.78 7.83 -0.24
C LEU A 39 -20.40 7.77 -1.64
N LYS A 40 -21.55 7.10 -1.76
CA LYS A 40 -22.27 6.95 -3.04
C LYS A 40 -22.86 8.27 -3.58
N SER A 41 -23.16 9.24 -2.71
CA SER A 41 -23.56 10.59 -3.13
C SER A 41 -22.38 11.48 -3.56
N ASP A 42 -21.16 11.24 -3.04
CA ASP A 42 -19.95 11.98 -3.44
C ASP A 42 -19.38 11.53 -4.81
N ILE A 43 -19.82 10.38 -5.34
CA ILE A 43 -19.41 9.84 -6.64
C ILE A 43 -19.84 10.75 -7.81
N MET A 44 -20.82 11.64 -7.61
CA MET A 44 -21.36 12.52 -8.65
C MET A 44 -20.50 13.77 -8.98
N ASP A 45 -19.48 14.11 -8.16
CA ASP A 45 -18.48 15.17 -8.43
C ASP A 45 -17.04 14.61 -8.64
N GLY A 46 -17.00 13.37 -9.14
CA GLY A 46 -16.09 12.27 -8.73
C GLY A 46 -14.57 12.42 -8.82
N HIS A 47 -13.99 13.24 -9.70
CA HIS A 47 -12.54 13.11 -9.97
C HIS A 47 -11.65 14.05 -9.12
N GLY A 48 -12.06 15.29 -8.93
CA GLY A 48 -11.21 16.29 -8.25
C GLY A 48 -11.05 16.08 -6.75
N TRP A 49 -12.04 15.49 -6.09
CA TRP A 49 -11.97 15.23 -4.65
C TRP A 49 -11.10 14.00 -4.32
N ILE A 50 -11.09 12.99 -5.19
CA ILE A 50 -10.26 11.79 -5.02
C ILE A 50 -8.78 12.15 -5.08
N ASP A 51 -8.38 12.96 -6.08
CA ASP A 51 -6.99 13.40 -6.21
C ASP A 51 -6.52 14.17 -4.96
N LYS A 52 -7.35 15.10 -4.47
CA LYS A 52 -7.05 15.88 -3.27
C LYS A 52 -6.99 15.02 -2.02
N TYR A 53 -7.93 14.09 -1.85
CA TYR A 53 -7.97 13.20 -0.71
C TYR A 53 -6.73 12.29 -0.67
N ALA A 54 -6.37 11.71 -1.81
CA ALA A 54 -5.18 10.86 -1.93
C ALA A 54 -3.89 11.65 -1.63
N GLN A 55 -3.75 12.87 -2.15
CA GLN A 55 -2.61 13.71 -1.83
C GLN A 55 -2.55 14.06 -0.34
N GLN A 56 -3.68 14.39 0.29
CA GLN A 56 -3.73 14.67 1.73
C GLN A 56 -3.32 13.46 2.57
N ASP A 57 -3.78 12.26 2.21
CA ASP A 57 -3.43 11.04 2.92
C ASP A 57 -1.94 10.73 2.79
N LEU A 58 -1.38 10.88 1.59
CA LEU A 58 0.06 10.73 1.35
C LEU A 58 0.89 11.76 2.14
N LYS A 59 0.42 13.02 2.23
CA LYS A 59 1.09 14.05 3.05
C LYS A 59 1.06 13.71 4.53
N LYS A 60 -0.03 13.12 5.05
CA LYS A 60 -0.05 12.58 6.42
C LYS A 60 0.95 11.44 6.59
N GLY A 61 1.06 10.56 5.60
CA GLY A 61 2.07 9.50 5.58
C GLY A 61 3.51 10.02 5.61
N LEU A 62 3.78 11.16 4.98
CA LEU A 62 5.10 11.82 5.03
C LEU A 62 5.54 12.16 6.47
N HIS A 63 4.62 12.61 7.32
CA HIS A 63 4.92 12.93 8.73
C HIS A 63 5.33 11.70 9.56
N LEU A 64 5.02 10.49 9.10
CA LEU A 64 5.42 9.24 9.76
C LEU A 64 6.77 8.70 9.24
N TYR A 65 7.37 9.37 8.25
CA TYR A 65 8.65 8.96 7.68
C TYR A 65 9.78 9.04 8.72
N GLY A 66 10.54 7.95 8.87
CA GLY A 66 11.65 7.88 9.83
C GLY A 66 11.22 7.78 11.31
N THR A 67 9.93 7.59 11.61
CA THR A 67 9.44 7.39 12.98
C THR A 67 9.60 5.93 13.45
N ASP A 68 9.85 5.75 14.75
CA ASP A 68 10.02 4.42 15.35
C ASP A 68 8.76 3.56 15.16
N GLY A 69 8.93 2.36 14.59
CA GLY A 69 7.83 1.46 14.27
C GLY A 69 7.22 1.61 12.87
N ASN A 70 7.64 2.60 12.07
CA ASN A 70 7.16 2.82 10.69
C ASN A 70 8.26 2.63 9.63
N ILE A 71 9.17 1.67 9.86
CA ILE A 71 10.29 1.38 8.96
C ILE A 71 9.79 0.95 7.57
N GLY A 72 8.74 0.11 7.52
CA GLY A 72 8.11 -0.28 6.25
C GLY A 72 7.59 0.90 5.43
N LEU A 73 7.01 1.91 6.08
CA LEU A 73 6.53 3.12 5.40
C LEU A 73 7.69 3.98 4.87
N THR A 74 8.76 4.08 5.65
CA THR A 74 9.98 4.79 5.27
C THR A 74 10.61 4.14 4.03
N ASN A 75 10.70 2.81 4.03
CA ASN A 75 11.23 2.05 2.91
C ASN A 75 10.35 2.20 1.65
N ALA A 76 9.03 2.13 1.80
CA ALA A 76 8.09 2.32 0.70
C ALA A 76 8.28 3.69 0.03
N TRP A 77 8.42 4.76 0.82
CA TRP A 77 8.71 6.10 0.29
C TRP A 77 10.04 6.17 -0.44
N SER A 78 11.09 5.55 0.09
CA SER A 78 12.39 5.52 -0.57
C SER A 78 12.34 4.78 -1.91
N ILE A 79 11.67 3.63 -1.98
CA ILE A 79 11.48 2.86 -3.23
C ILE A 79 10.73 3.68 -4.27
N ILE A 80 9.60 4.29 -3.89
CA ILE A 80 8.78 5.07 -4.83
C ILE A 80 9.61 6.23 -5.40
N GLN A 81 10.35 6.94 -4.57
CA GLN A 81 11.16 8.08 -5.01
C GLN A 81 12.30 7.66 -5.94
N THR A 82 12.97 6.53 -5.66
CA THR A 82 14.07 6.04 -6.51
C THR A 82 13.57 5.47 -7.83
N ASP A 83 12.48 4.69 -7.81
CA ASP A 83 11.96 4.02 -9.01
C ASP A 83 11.29 5.00 -9.97
N PHE A 84 10.53 5.96 -9.43
CA PHE A 84 9.81 6.96 -10.23
C PHE A 84 10.57 8.29 -10.38
N ARG A 85 11.76 8.42 -9.77
CA ARG A 85 12.63 9.61 -9.88
C ARG A 85 11.88 10.91 -9.55
N CYS A 86 11.17 10.89 -8.43
CA CYS A 86 10.29 11.95 -7.98
C CYS A 86 10.61 12.33 -6.52
N CYS A 87 10.16 13.50 -6.09
CA CYS A 87 10.34 13.92 -4.69
C CYS A 87 9.12 14.64 -4.11
N GLY A 88 8.66 14.14 -2.97
CA GLY A 88 7.49 14.65 -2.27
C GLY A 88 6.18 14.26 -2.96
N VAL A 89 5.06 14.58 -2.31
CA VAL A 89 3.72 14.20 -2.82
C VAL A 89 3.37 15.08 -4.02
N SER A 90 3.35 16.38 -3.78
CA SER A 90 3.00 17.42 -4.74
C SER A 90 4.20 18.30 -5.09
N ASN A 91 5.17 18.40 -4.18
CA ASN A 91 6.42 19.13 -4.39
C ASN A 91 7.47 18.65 -3.39
N TYR A 92 8.76 18.83 -3.70
CA TYR A 92 9.85 18.52 -2.77
C TYR A 92 9.76 19.32 -1.47
N THR A 93 9.14 20.51 -1.51
CA THR A 93 8.92 21.36 -0.33
C THR A 93 8.03 20.70 0.72
N ASP A 94 7.22 19.70 0.35
CA ASP A 94 6.41 18.92 1.30
C ASP A 94 7.29 18.27 2.40
N TRP A 95 8.58 18.02 2.11
CA TRP A 95 9.53 17.50 3.09
C TRP A 95 10.01 18.53 4.11
N PHE A 96 9.95 19.82 3.79
CA PHE A 96 10.42 20.87 4.69
C PHE A 96 9.51 20.99 5.91
N ASP A 97 8.21 20.78 5.72
CA ASP A 97 7.23 20.74 6.80
C ASP A 97 7.39 19.50 7.70
N VAL A 98 7.88 18.39 7.13
CA VAL A 98 8.12 17.13 7.86
C VAL A 98 9.37 17.22 8.72
N TYR A 99 10.49 17.64 8.13
CA TYR A 99 11.77 17.71 8.83
C TYR A 99 11.98 19.02 9.60
N ASN A 100 11.07 19.99 9.43
CA ASN A 100 11.18 21.36 9.98
C ASN A 100 12.51 22.04 9.64
N THR A 101 13.06 21.71 8.47
CA THR A 101 14.32 22.25 7.94
C THR A 101 14.33 22.07 6.42
N THR A 102 15.16 22.82 5.70
CA THR A 102 15.27 22.76 4.24
C THR A 102 16.07 21.54 3.79
N ARG A 103 15.55 20.34 4.07
CA ARG A 103 16.14 19.05 3.69
C ARG A 103 15.12 18.12 3.06
N VAL A 104 15.62 17.20 2.24
CA VAL A 104 14.87 16.07 1.67
C VAL A 104 15.54 14.75 2.07
N PRO A 105 14.88 13.59 1.98
CA PRO A 105 15.56 12.31 2.14
C PRO A 105 16.53 12.04 0.98
N ASP A 106 17.56 11.22 1.22
CA ASP A 106 18.57 10.90 0.19
C ASP A 106 17.98 10.14 -1.02
N SER A 107 16.81 9.51 -0.88
CA SER A 107 16.07 8.91 -2.00
C SER A 107 15.54 9.93 -3.01
N CYS A 108 15.47 11.22 -2.66
CA CYS A 108 15.08 12.31 -3.56
C CYS A 108 16.23 12.85 -4.44
N CYS A 109 17.43 12.28 -4.35
CA CYS A 109 18.62 12.75 -5.04
C CYS A 109 18.71 12.22 -6.47
N LEU A 110 19.19 13.06 -7.40
CA LEU A 110 19.45 12.68 -8.81
C LEU A 110 20.49 11.56 -8.91
N GLU A 111 21.54 11.66 -8.10
CA GLU A 111 22.61 10.69 -7.95
C GLU A 111 22.66 10.25 -6.49
N PHE A 112 22.72 8.94 -6.25
CA PHE A 112 22.80 8.41 -4.89
C PHE A 112 24.12 8.84 -4.27
N SER A 113 24.03 9.75 -3.30
CA SER A 113 25.16 10.24 -2.52
C SER A 113 24.71 10.43 -1.08
N GLU A 114 25.56 10.06 -0.13
CA GLU A 114 25.26 10.21 1.29
C GLU A 114 25.05 11.69 1.62
N ASN A 115 23.93 12.02 2.28
CA ASN A 115 23.57 13.35 2.73
C ASN A 115 23.37 14.40 1.61
N CYS A 116 23.06 13.98 0.39
CA CYS A 116 22.71 14.92 -0.69
C CYS A 116 21.49 15.77 -0.34
N GLY A 117 20.56 15.23 0.46
CA GLY A 117 19.35 15.93 0.86
C GLY A 117 19.57 17.18 1.72
N LEU A 118 20.79 17.40 2.24
CA LEU A 118 21.12 18.52 3.14
C LEU A 118 21.87 19.68 2.46
N HIS A 119 22.66 19.43 1.41
CA HIS A 119 23.68 20.39 0.95
C HIS A 119 23.49 20.92 -0.48
N SER A 120 22.60 20.31 -1.28
CA SER A 120 22.53 20.61 -2.72
C SER A 120 21.10 20.64 -3.27
N PRO A 121 20.32 21.73 -3.08
CA PRO A 121 18.98 21.86 -3.65
C PRO A 121 18.93 21.78 -5.18
N GLY A 122 20.06 21.98 -5.86
CA GLY A 122 20.20 21.82 -7.30
C GLY A 122 20.23 20.36 -7.78
N THR A 123 20.44 19.38 -6.88
CA THR A 123 20.61 17.97 -7.22
C THR A 123 19.42 17.08 -6.81
N TRP A 124 18.25 17.65 -6.58
CA TRP A 124 17.04 16.90 -6.19
C TRP A 124 16.06 16.71 -7.35
N TRP A 125 15.25 15.65 -7.29
CA TRP A 125 14.13 15.46 -8.20
C TRP A 125 13.07 16.56 -7.99
N LYS A 126 12.68 17.21 -9.09
CA LYS A 126 11.64 18.26 -9.07
C LYS A 126 10.25 17.72 -9.44
N ALA A 127 10.18 16.49 -9.93
CA ALA A 127 8.92 15.87 -10.33
C ALA A 127 8.11 15.45 -9.08
N PRO A 128 6.79 15.72 -9.05
CA PRO A 128 5.91 15.30 -7.96
C PRO A 128 5.58 13.80 -8.05
N CYS A 129 5.72 13.06 -6.96
CA CYS A 129 5.50 11.62 -7.00
C CYS A 129 4.05 11.23 -7.30
N TYR A 130 3.07 12.00 -6.80
CA TYR A 130 1.67 11.68 -7.03
C TYR A 130 1.31 11.65 -8.52
N GLU A 131 1.66 12.72 -9.23
CA GLU A 131 1.34 12.85 -10.65
C GLU A 131 2.16 11.87 -11.51
N THR A 132 3.46 11.71 -11.20
CA THR A 132 4.32 10.76 -11.92
C THR A 132 3.80 9.33 -11.80
N VAL A 133 3.43 8.89 -10.60
CA VAL A 133 2.87 7.54 -10.38
C VAL A 133 1.51 7.40 -11.04
N LYS A 134 0.66 8.44 -10.97
CA LYS A 134 -0.66 8.44 -11.62
C LYS A 134 -0.54 8.25 -13.13
N ILE A 135 0.34 9.02 -13.79
CA ILE A 135 0.61 8.90 -15.23
C ILE A 135 1.15 7.52 -15.55
N TRP A 136 2.15 7.05 -14.80
CA TRP A 136 2.73 5.73 -15.02
C TRP A 136 1.70 4.61 -14.89
N LEU A 137 0.81 4.69 -13.89
CA LEU A 137 -0.26 3.71 -13.68
C LEU A 137 -1.26 3.72 -14.84
N GLN A 138 -1.59 4.90 -15.38
CA GLN A 138 -2.48 5.02 -16.54
C GLN A 138 -1.85 4.41 -17.80
N GLU A 139 -0.55 4.63 -18.02
CA GLU A 139 0.18 4.07 -19.16
C GLU A 139 0.41 2.55 -19.05
N ASN A 140 0.62 2.06 -17.82
CA ASN A 140 0.96 0.66 -17.55
C ASN A 140 -0.19 -0.14 -16.94
N LEU A 141 -1.43 0.35 -17.07
CA LEU A 141 -2.62 -0.25 -16.47
C LEU A 141 -2.79 -1.72 -16.86
N LEU A 142 -2.47 -2.06 -18.12
CA LEU A 142 -2.54 -3.43 -18.61
C LEU A 142 -1.52 -4.35 -17.95
N ALA A 143 -0.27 -3.89 -17.76
CA ALA A 143 0.77 -4.67 -17.09
C ALA A 143 0.40 -4.92 -15.62
N VAL A 144 -0.09 -3.89 -14.92
CA VAL A 144 -0.57 -4.01 -13.54
C VAL A 144 -1.78 -4.94 -13.44
N GLY A 145 -2.71 -4.85 -14.40
CA GLY A 145 -3.88 -5.71 -14.46
C GLY A 145 -3.54 -7.19 -14.64
N ILE A 146 -2.58 -7.51 -15.51
CA ILE A 146 -2.10 -8.88 -15.70
C ILE A 146 -1.42 -9.40 -14.42
N PHE A 147 -0.55 -8.59 -13.80
CA PHE A 147 0.11 -8.97 -12.55
C PHE A 147 -0.90 -9.27 -11.42
N ALA A 148 -1.94 -8.45 -11.29
CA ALA A 148 -3.02 -8.66 -10.34
C ALA A 148 -3.80 -9.95 -10.61
N LEU A 149 -4.12 -10.23 -11.88
CA LEU A 149 -4.83 -11.46 -12.28
C LEU A 149 -3.99 -12.71 -11.99
N CYS A 150 -2.70 -12.70 -12.33
CA CYS A 150 -1.79 -13.81 -12.03
C CYS A 150 -1.72 -14.10 -10.53
N THR A 151 -1.59 -13.04 -9.71
CA THR A 151 -1.55 -13.17 -8.25
C THR A 151 -2.85 -13.78 -7.71
N ALA A 152 -4.02 -13.32 -8.21
CA ALA A 152 -5.31 -13.86 -7.79
C ALA A 152 -5.46 -15.36 -8.11
N LEU A 153 -5.01 -15.81 -9.29
CA LEU A 153 -5.03 -17.22 -9.66
C LEU A 153 -4.15 -18.08 -8.75
N VAL A 154 -2.93 -17.61 -8.43
CA VAL A 154 -2.01 -18.30 -7.51
C VAL A 154 -2.63 -18.42 -6.12
N GLN A 155 -3.30 -17.36 -5.62
CA GLN A 155 -3.98 -17.37 -4.33
C GLN A 155 -5.09 -18.43 -4.28
N ILE A 156 -5.93 -18.50 -5.32
CA ILE A 156 -7.03 -19.48 -5.43
C ILE A 156 -6.47 -20.90 -5.42
N LEU A 157 -5.44 -21.16 -6.23
CA LEU A 157 -4.79 -22.46 -6.26
C LEU A 157 -4.21 -22.83 -4.89
N GLY A 158 -3.50 -21.91 -4.22
CA GLY A 158 -2.98 -22.12 -2.87
C GLY A 158 -4.05 -22.49 -1.85
N LEU A 159 -5.21 -21.81 -1.89
CA LEU A 159 -6.34 -22.13 -1.03
C LEU A 159 -6.93 -23.51 -1.33
N THR A 160 -7.08 -23.89 -2.61
CA THR A 160 -7.57 -25.23 -2.98
C THR A 160 -6.62 -26.34 -2.52
N PHE A 161 -5.31 -26.15 -2.64
CA PHE A 161 -4.32 -27.11 -2.16
C PHE A 161 -4.32 -27.20 -0.63
N ALA A 162 -4.42 -26.07 0.08
CA ALA A 162 -4.52 -26.07 1.54
C ALA A 162 -5.77 -26.83 2.02
N MET A 163 -6.92 -26.60 1.40
CA MET A 163 -8.17 -27.28 1.74
C MET A 163 -8.12 -28.78 1.46
N THR A 164 -7.54 -29.20 0.34
CA THR A 164 -7.40 -30.63 0.03
C THR A 164 -6.44 -31.31 1.01
N MET A 165 -5.30 -30.71 1.32
CA MET A 165 -4.36 -31.22 2.33
C MET A 165 -5.03 -31.32 3.72
N TYR A 166 -5.75 -30.29 4.15
CA TYR A 166 -6.47 -30.28 5.43
C TYR A 166 -7.46 -31.45 5.52
N CYS A 167 -8.27 -31.65 4.47
CA CYS A 167 -9.22 -32.76 4.42
C CYS A 167 -8.54 -34.14 4.48
N GLN A 168 -7.33 -34.29 3.92
CA GLN A 168 -6.58 -35.53 4.00
C GLN A 168 -6.05 -35.79 5.42
N VAL A 169 -5.56 -34.77 6.11
CA VAL A 169 -5.09 -34.86 7.51
C VAL A 169 -6.23 -35.24 8.44
N VAL A 170 -7.37 -34.54 8.36
CA VAL A 170 -8.55 -34.84 9.21
C VAL A 170 -9.07 -36.26 8.97
N LYS A 171 -9.04 -36.74 7.71
CA LYS A 171 -9.39 -38.13 7.41
C LYS A 171 -8.40 -39.11 8.04
N ALA A 172 -7.10 -38.85 7.93
CA ALA A 172 -6.08 -39.70 8.54
C ALA A 172 -6.26 -39.80 10.06
N ASP A 173 -6.59 -38.70 10.73
CA ASP A 173 -6.87 -38.69 12.18
C ASP A 173 -8.15 -39.49 12.52
N THR A 174 -9.18 -39.43 11.66
CA THR A 174 -10.43 -40.20 11.85
C THR A 174 -10.23 -41.72 11.65
N TYR A 175 -9.29 -42.15 10.81
CA TYR A 175 -8.98 -43.57 10.61
C TYR A 175 -8.06 -44.16 11.69
N CYS A 176 -7.38 -43.31 12.47
CA CYS A 176 -6.48 -43.71 13.55
C CYS A 176 -7.10 -43.55 14.96
N ALA A 177 -8.41 -43.25 15.05
CA ALA A 177 -9.18 -43.14 16.29
C ALA A 177 -10.03 -44.40 16.57
#